data_AF-A0A6B0Z4S9-F1
#
_entry.id   AF-A0A6B0Z4S9-F1
#
_cell.length_a   1.000
_cell.length_b   1.000
_cell.length_c   1.000
_cell.angle_alpha   90.00
_cell.angle_beta   90.00
_cell.angle_gamma   90.00
#
_symmetry.space_group_name_H-M   'P 1'
#
loop_
_entity.id
_entity.type
_entity.pdbx_description
1 polymer ?
#
loop_
_entity_poly.entity_id
_entity_poly.type
_entity_poly.pdbx_seq_one_letter_code
_entity_poly.pdbx_strand_id
1 'polypeptide(L)'
;MFWGYKYLAYYLELAMTCWLINTTRENYDITRERGFDLIGIDAPNSRKASQMVSGDRIVFYIRDDRSFAAAATVTAKVLHDSSPIWKHHTKKEKFRNRVPIEPDVIAEDGDWVDALQVGPTMEYVKRWPPEMWELALFGMVHIISKRDFELLENELNRYADDAEYEDEIDYGDDGVDGEEDEEAVEVGVTD
;
A
#
# COMPACT_ATOMS: atom_id res chain seq x y z
N MET A 1 -34.08 13.29 18.54
CA MET A 1 -32.69 13.28 19.07
C MET A 1 -31.68 12.59 18.13
N PHE A 2 -32.01 12.28 16.87
CA PHE A 2 -31.14 11.48 15.98
C PHE A 2 -30.20 12.28 15.07
N TRP A 3 -30.20 13.61 15.17
CA TRP A 3 -29.39 14.46 14.29
C TRP A 3 -27.94 14.65 14.77
N GLY A 4 -27.67 14.54 16.08
CA GLY A 4 -26.34 14.83 16.64
C GLY A 4 -25.22 13.90 16.17
N TYR A 5 -25.48 12.59 16.05
CA TYR A 5 -24.47 11.62 15.62
C TYR A 5 -24.15 11.69 14.13
N LYS A 6 -25.15 11.93 13.27
CA LYS A 6 -24.94 12.14 11.83
C LYS A 6 -24.11 13.39 11.57
N TYR A 7 -24.35 14.48 12.29
CA TYR A 7 -23.55 15.70 12.18
C TYR A 7 -22.12 15.49 12.68
N LEU A 8 -21.91 14.81 13.81
CA LEU A 8 -20.56 14.53 14.32
C LEU A 8 -19.76 13.64 13.36
N ALA A 9 -20.37 12.58 12.83
CA ALA A 9 -19.75 11.71 11.83
C ALA A 9 -19.39 12.50 10.56
N TYR A 10 -20.28 13.37 10.09
CA TYR A 10 -20.04 14.23 8.93
C TYR A 10 -18.89 15.23 9.17
N TYR A 11 -18.77 15.80 10.37
CA TYR A 11 -17.66 16.69 10.74
C TYR A 11 -16.33 15.95 10.96
N LEU A 12 -16.37 14.72 11.46
CA LEU A 12 -15.21 13.84 11.52
C LEU A 12 -14.74 13.45 10.11
N GLU A 13 -15.67 13.10 9.21
CA GLU A 13 -15.37 12.82 7.79
C GLU A 13 -14.83 14.05 7.03
N LEU A 14 -15.22 15.27 7.43
CA LEU A 14 -14.74 16.53 6.82
C LEU A 14 -13.39 17.01 7.37
N ALA A 15 -12.94 16.50 8.52
CA ALA A 15 -11.67 16.88 9.14
C ALA A 15 -10.51 15.91 8.82
N MET A 16 -10.80 14.81 8.13
CA MET A 16 -9.87 13.73 7.85
C MET A 16 -8.89 14.11 6.73
N THR A 17 -7.62 14.26 7.08
CA THR A 17 -6.57 14.55 6.09
C THR A 17 -6.05 13.24 5.50
N CYS A 18 -5.92 13.21 4.18
CA CYS A 18 -5.32 12.09 3.46
C CYS A 18 -3.87 12.42 3.12
N TRP A 19 -2.96 11.57 3.57
CA TRP A 19 -1.52 11.73 3.42
C TRP A 19 -0.97 10.65 2.49
N LEU A 20 -0.06 11.04 1.60
CA LEU A 20 0.76 10.11 0.85
C LEU A 20 2.18 10.13 1.41
N ILE A 21 2.66 8.97 1.82
CA ILE A 21 4.00 8.77 2.34
C ILE A 21 4.85 8.12 1.25
N ASN A 22 5.76 8.91 0.69
CA ASN A 22 6.81 8.42 -0.18
C ASN A 22 7.96 7.87 0.67
N THR A 23 8.22 6.58 0.55
CA THR A 23 9.27 5.87 1.28
C THR A 23 10.06 4.94 0.35
N THR A 24 11.21 4.46 0.83
CA THR A 24 12.00 3.41 0.15
C THR A 24 11.44 2.04 0.45
N ARG A 25 11.77 1.05 -0.40
CA ARG A 25 11.41 -0.36 -0.18
C ARG A 25 11.87 -0.84 1.19
N GLU A 26 13.14 -0.61 1.51
CA GLU A 26 13.76 -1.00 2.77
C GLU A 26 13.03 -0.46 4.02
N ASN A 27 12.56 0.79 3.99
CA ASN A 27 11.85 1.38 5.13
C ASN A 27 10.39 0.95 5.21
N TYR A 28 9.78 0.62 4.07
CA TYR A 28 8.46 -0.01 4.04
C TYR A 28 8.52 -1.40 4.64
N ASP A 29 9.49 -2.23 4.24
CA ASP A 29 9.65 -3.60 4.76
C ASP A 29 9.83 -3.57 6.29
N ILE A 30 10.66 -2.66 6.82
CA ILE A 30 10.80 -2.44 8.28
C ILE A 30 9.45 -2.07 8.92
N THR A 31 8.63 -1.27 8.26
CA THR A 31 7.31 -0.87 8.78
C THR A 31 6.32 -2.04 8.74
N ARG A 32 6.35 -2.85 7.67
CA ARG A 32 5.54 -4.06 7.48
C ARG A 32 5.90 -5.13 8.49
N GLU A 33 7.19 -5.43 8.70
CA GLU A 33 7.69 -6.38 9.70
C GLU A 33 7.27 -6.02 11.13
N ARG A 34 7.08 -4.72 11.39
CA ARG A 34 6.57 -4.23 12.68
C ARG A 34 5.04 -4.32 12.82
N GLY A 35 4.35 -4.76 11.78
CA GLY A 35 2.89 -4.85 11.72
C GLY A 35 2.20 -3.50 11.58
N PHE A 36 2.85 -2.52 10.93
CA PHE A 36 2.30 -1.16 10.75
C PHE A 36 1.84 -0.53 12.07
N ASP A 37 2.66 -0.62 13.13
CA ASP A 37 2.34 0.01 14.42
C ASP A 37 2.73 1.50 14.48
N LEU A 38 3.75 1.88 13.71
CA LEU A 38 4.34 3.21 13.68
C LEU A 38 4.90 3.50 12.28
N ILE A 39 4.86 4.78 11.88
CA ILE A 39 5.67 5.32 10.80
C ILE A 39 6.52 6.49 11.29
N GLY A 40 7.80 6.47 10.93
CA GLY A 40 8.74 7.56 11.23
C GLY A 40 8.71 8.62 10.13
N ILE A 41 8.54 9.90 10.49
CA ILE A 41 8.57 11.04 9.58
C ILE A 41 9.89 11.79 9.71
N ASP A 42 10.50 12.13 8.57
CA ASP A 42 11.77 12.84 8.49
C ASP A 42 11.70 14.26 9.12
N ALA A 43 12.86 14.80 9.46
CA ALA A 43 12.95 16.11 10.10
C ALA A 43 12.37 17.25 9.23
N PRO A 44 12.58 17.30 7.90
CA PRO A 44 11.96 18.30 7.04
C PRO A 44 10.42 18.33 7.12
N ASN A 45 9.76 17.19 7.33
CA ASN A 45 8.30 17.12 7.42
C ASN A 45 7.76 17.14 8.86
N SER A 46 8.57 17.53 9.86
CA SER A 46 8.16 17.61 11.28
C SER A 46 6.85 18.39 11.48
N ARG A 47 6.66 19.50 10.77
CA ARG A 47 5.43 20.32 10.89
C ARG A 47 4.19 19.56 10.43
N LYS A 48 4.29 18.78 9.35
CA LYS A 48 3.18 17.95 8.85
C LYS A 48 2.92 16.79 9.80
N ALA A 49 3.97 16.13 10.32
CA ALA A 49 3.81 15.08 11.32
C ALA A 49 3.06 15.58 12.57
N SER A 50 3.33 16.80 13.03
CA SER A 50 2.60 17.41 14.15
C SER A 50 1.14 17.76 13.87
N GLN A 51 0.73 17.77 12.60
CA GLN A 51 -0.65 18.01 12.18
C GLN A 51 -1.45 16.72 12.02
N MET A 52 -0.77 15.57 11.91
CA MET A 52 -1.43 14.27 11.83
C MET A 52 -2.16 13.95 13.12
N VAL A 53 -3.43 13.57 12.99
CA VAL A 53 -4.33 13.24 14.10
C VAL A 53 -5.06 11.93 13.85
N SER A 54 -5.62 11.37 14.93
CA SER A 54 -6.41 10.15 14.84
C SER A 54 -7.54 10.28 13.81
N GLY A 55 -7.67 9.27 12.95
CA GLY A 55 -8.61 9.22 11.85
C GLY A 55 -8.03 9.66 10.51
N ASP A 56 -6.93 10.42 10.47
CA ASP A 56 -6.25 10.73 9.21
C ASP A 56 -5.84 9.44 8.48
N ARG A 57 -5.85 9.48 7.15
CA ARG A 57 -5.55 8.31 6.32
C ARG A 57 -4.20 8.45 5.64
N ILE A 58 -3.47 7.35 5.49
CA ILE A 58 -2.14 7.29 4.90
C ILE A 58 -2.14 6.26 3.78
N VAL A 59 -1.58 6.63 2.63
CA VAL A 59 -1.23 5.68 1.56
C VAL A 59 0.28 5.67 1.36
N PHE A 60 0.86 4.49 1.17
CA PHE A 60 2.30 4.31 1.01
C PHE A 60 2.68 4.19 -0.46
N TYR A 61 3.51 5.12 -0.93
CA TYR A 61 4.16 5.08 -2.23
C TYR A 61 5.61 4.63 -2.05
N ILE A 62 6.00 3.56 -2.74
CA ILE A 62 7.33 2.99 -2.67
C ILE A 62 8.13 3.46 -3.87
N ARG A 63 9.02 4.44 -3.66
CA ARG A 63 9.70 5.14 -4.77
C ARG A 63 10.65 4.29 -5.59
N ASP A 64 11.20 3.24 -5.00
CA ASP A 64 12.20 2.40 -5.67
C ASP A 64 11.49 1.45 -6.65
N ASP A 65 10.30 0.98 -6.30
CA ASP A 65 9.43 0.12 -7.10
C ASP A 65 8.43 0.90 -7.97
N ARG A 66 8.18 2.17 -7.63
CA ARG A 66 7.15 3.04 -8.24
C ARG A 66 5.74 2.46 -8.14
N SER A 67 5.38 1.99 -6.94
CA SER A 67 4.08 1.38 -6.70
C SER A 67 3.47 1.85 -5.38
N PHE A 68 2.16 1.65 -5.24
CA PHE A 68 1.46 1.79 -3.97
C PHE A 68 1.29 0.41 -3.33
N ALA A 69 1.59 0.31 -2.04
CA ALA A 69 1.74 -0.99 -1.37
C ALA A 69 0.85 -1.18 -0.13
N ALA A 70 0.33 -0.11 0.46
CA ALA A 70 -0.54 -0.20 1.62
C ALA A 70 -1.32 1.09 1.86
N ALA A 71 -2.44 0.97 2.58
CA ALA A 71 -3.13 2.07 3.23
C ALA A 71 -3.26 1.82 4.74
N ALA A 72 -3.27 2.89 5.52
CA ALA A 72 -3.32 2.84 6.98
C ALA A 72 -4.08 4.04 7.56
N THR A 73 -4.58 3.86 8.77
CA THR A 73 -5.25 4.90 9.55
C THR A 73 -4.33 5.37 10.67
N VAL A 74 -4.20 6.69 10.84
CA VAL A 74 -3.51 7.28 12.00
C VAL A 74 -4.35 7.02 13.25
N THR A 75 -3.75 6.42 14.27
CA THR A 75 -4.48 6.03 15.48
C THR A 75 -4.30 7.04 16.61
N ALA A 76 -3.22 7.82 16.62
CA ALA A 76 -2.93 8.81 17.66
C ALA A 76 -2.04 9.96 17.17
N LYS A 77 -1.84 10.96 18.04
CA LYS A 77 -0.93 12.07 17.78
C LYS A 77 0.53 11.60 17.71
N VAL A 78 1.34 12.38 17.00
CA VAL A 78 2.78 12.17 16.89
C VAL A 78 3.48 12.02 18.24
N LEU A 79 4.40 11.06 18.30
CA LEU A 79 5.31 10.77 19.40
C LEU A 79 6.74 11.19 19.02
N HIS A 80 7.58 11.41 20.03
CA HIS A 80 8.98 11.77 19.83
C HIS A 80 9.93 10.71 20.39
N ASP A 81 10.68 10.04 19.52
CA ASP A 81 11.68 9.03 19.90
C ASP A 81 12.79 8.96 18.83
N SER A 82 14.04 8.74 19.25
CA SER A 82 15.20 8.79 18.36
C SER A 82 15.96 7.46 18.21
N SER A 83 15.36 6.35 18.64
CA SER A 83 15.88 5.01 18.39
C SER A 83 15.95 4.70 16.88
N PRO A 84 16.98 4.00 16.40
CA PRO A 84 17.19 3.79 14.98
C PRO A 84 16.33 2.64 14.45
N ILE A 85 15.09 2.94 14.07
CA ILE A 85 14.18 1.96 13.45
C ILE A 85 14.33 1.98 11.93
N TRP A 86 14.16 3.15 11.32
CA TRP A 86 14.26 3.34 9.87
C TRP A 86 15.64 3.83 9.44
N LYS A 87 15.97 3.57 8.17
CA LYS A 87 17.25 3.93 7.56
C LYS A 87 17.13 5.19 6.73
N HIS A 88 18.23 5.96 6.71
CA HIS A 88 18.33 7.17 5.91
C HIS A 88 19.76 7.32 5.40
N HIS A 89 19.92 7.87 4.19
CA HIS A 89 21.24 8.06 3.57
C HIS A 89 22.15 8.97 4.43
N THR A 90 21.57 9.92 5.15
CA THR A 90 22.28 10.79 6.09
C THR A 90 22.13 10.29 7.52
N LYS A 91 23.25 9.98 8.20
CA LYS A 91 23.31 9.54 9.62
C LYS A 91 22.72 10.51 10.65
N LYS A 92 22.39 11.74 10.26
CA LYS A 92 21.77 12.76 11.11
C LYS A 92 20.27 12.56 11.26
N GLU A 93 19.63 11.97 10.25
CA GLU A 93 18.20 11.69 10.31
C GLU A 93 17.96 10.48 11.21
N LYS A 94 16.98 10.61 12.11
CA LYS A 94 16.62 9.59 13.10
C LYS A 94 15.12 9.28 13.11
N PHE A 95 14.36 9.90 12.21
CA PHE A 95 12.90 9.81 12.12
C PHE A 95 12.23 10.03 13.48
N ARG A 96 12.54 11.20 14.07
CA ARG A 96 12.17 11.48 15.47
C ARG A 96 10.68 11.61 15.70
N ASN A 97 9.94 12.01 14.67
CA ASN A 97 8.51 12.19 14.72
C ASN A 97 7.88 10.87 14.30
N ARG A 98 7.21 10.17 15.22
CA ARG A 98 6.62 8.86 14.96
C ARG A 98 5.12 8.95 15.07
N VAL A 99 4.43 8.51 14.05
CA VAL A 99 2.98 8.55 13.98
C VAL A 99 2.46 7.13 14.19
N PRO A 100 1.70 6.87 15.27
CA PRO A 100 0.99 5.62 15.45
C PRO A 100 -0.05 5.42 14.35
N ILE A 101 -0.04 4.24 13.75
CA ILE A 101 -0.93 3.87 12.65
C ILE A 101 -1.47 2.45 12.89
N GLU A 102 -2.48 2.08 12.13
CA GLU A 102 -2.95 0.71 11.95
C GLU A 102 -3.20 0.47 10.46
N PRO A 103 -2.87 -0.71 9.92
CA PRO A 103 -3.07 -0.98 8.50
C PRO A 103 -4.56 -1.16 8.19
N ASP A 104 -5.02 -0.56 7.10
CA ASP A 104 -6.37 -0.79 6.55
C ASP A 104 -6.32 -1.87 5.47
N VAL A 105 -5.30 -1.82 4.60
CA VAL A 105 -5.01 -2.82 3.57
C VAL A 105 -3.50 -2.86 3.30
N ILE A 106 -2.97 -4.06 3.12
CA ILE A 106 -1.56 -4.31 2.77
C ILE A 106 -1.57 -5.19 1.53
N ALA A 107 -0.99 -4.72 0.43
CA ALA A 107 -0.85 -5.53 -0.77
C ALA A 107 0.26 -6.58 -0.60
N GLU A 108 0.11 -7.72 -1.27
CA GLU A 108 1.10 -8.78 -1.21
C GLU A 108 2.43 -8.38 -1.84
N ASP A 109 3.53 -8.99 -1.37
CA ASP A 109 4.86 -8.66 -1.86
C ASP A 109 5.03 -9.18 -3.30
N GLY A 110 5.09 -8.26 -4.26
CA GLY A 110 5.18 -8.59 -5.69
C GLY A 110 3.98 -8.07 -6.46
N ASP A 111 2.84 -7.96 -5.81
CA ASP A 111 1.56 -7.54 -6.38
C ASP A 111 1.13 -6.19 -5.81
N TRP A 112 1.93 -5.18 -6.11
CA TRP A 112 1.65 -3.80 -5.75
C TRP A 112 0.99 -3.04 -6.89
N VAL A 113 0.19 -2.03 -6.55
CA VAL A 113 -0.47 -1.18 -7.54
C VAL A 113 0.59 -0.35 -8.28
N ASP A 114 0.82 -0.66 -9.55
CA ASP A 114 1.76 0.09 -10.40
C ASP A 114 1.36 1.56 -10.51
N ALA A 115 2.21 2.45 -10.00
CA ALA A 115 1.89 3.87 -9.97
C ALA A 115 1.87 4.50 -11.36
N LEU A 116 2.47 3.89 -12.40
CA LEU A 116 2.34 4.38 -13.77
C LEU A 116 0.91 4.22 -14.31
N GLN A 117 0.16 3.24 -13.81
CA GLN A 117 -1.22 3.02 -14.22
C GLN A 117 -2.19 3.99 -13.55
N VAL A 118 -1.99 4.23 -12.25
CA VAL A 118 -2.95 5.01 -11.43
C VAL A 118 -2.52 6.47 -11.23
N GLY A 119 -1.22 6.72 -11.12
CA GLY A 119 -0.62 8.03 -10.82
C GLY A 119 -1.08 9.14 -11.75
N PRO A 120 -0.99 9.00 -13.08
CA PRO A 120 -1.43 10.02 -14.04
C PRO A 120 -2.92 10.41 -13.93
N THR A 121 -3.75 9.58 -13.31
CA THR A 121 -5.18 9.84 -13.13
C THR A 121 -5.49 10.67 -11.87
N MET A 122 -4.56 10.69 -10.91
CA MET A 122 -4.68 11.42 -9.64
C MET A 122 -4.79 12.93 -9.88
N GLU A 123 -5.66 13.60 -9.14
CA GLU A 123 -5.78 15.06 -9.13
C GLU A 123 -4.50 15.74 -8.63
N TYR A 124 -3.82 15.12 -7.66
CA TYR A 124 -2.60 15.63 -7.05
C TYR A 124 -1.50 15.95 -8.08
N VAL A 125 -1.37 15.11 -9.10
CA VAL A 125 -0.26 15.20 -10.07
C VAL A 125 -0.62 16.02 -11.31
N LYS A 126 -1.89 16.40 -11.51
CA LYS A 126 -2.38 17.12 -12.71
C LYS A 126 -1.70 18.46 -13.00
N ARG A 127 -1.01 19.03 -12.01
CA ARG A 127 -0.23 20.27 -12.18
C ARG A 127 1.12 20.04 -12.86
N TRP A 128 1.53 18.79 -13.02
CA TRP A 128 2.76 18.39 -13.71
C TRP A 128 2.45 17.88 -15.12
N PRO A 129 3.38 18.05 -16.07
CA PRO A 129 3.30 17.38 -17.36
C PRO A 129 3.16 15.86 -17.15
N PRO A 130 2.27 15.16 -17.87
CA PRO A 130 2.00 13.74 -17.67
C PRO A 130 3.24 12.86 -17.67
N GLU A 131 4.23 13.17 -18.51
CA GLU A 131 5.50 12.44 -18.62
C GLU A 131 6.45 12.63 -17.41
N MET A 132 6.19 13.61 -16.55
CA MET A 132 7.02 13.97 -15.39
C MET A 132 6.24 13.95 -14.08
N TRP A 133 5.06 13.30 -14.06
CA TRP A 133 4.15 13.31 -12.93
C TRP A 133 4.80 12.85 -11.62
N GLU A 134 5.74 11.90 -11.67
CA GLU A 134 6.45 11.36 -10.49
C GLU A 134 7.21 12.43 -9.70
N LEU A 135 7.63 13.52 -10.35
CA LEU A 135 8.29 14.64 -9.68
C LEU A 135 7.38 15.35 -8.67
N ALA A 136 6.05 15.23 -8.83
CA ALA A 136 5.08 15.68 -7.86
C ALA A 136 5.25 15.00 -6.49
N LEU A 137 5.74 13.76 -6.48
CA LEU A 137 5.93 12.97 -5.27
C LEU A 137 7.30 13.17 -4.62
N PHE A 138 8.11 14.13 -5.08
CA PHE A 138 9.42 14.37 -4.48
C PHE A 138 9.32 14.84 -3.01
N GLY A 139 10.06 14.20 -2.12
CA GLY A 139 9.96 14.39 -0.67
C GLY A 139 9.01 13.39 -0.03
N MET A 140 9.07 13.26 1.30
CA MET A 140 8.43 12.16 2.02
C MET A 140 6.91 12.30 2.18
N VAL A 141 6.40 13.47 2.59
CA VAL A 141 5.00 13.61 3.04
C VAL A 141 4.23 14.55 2.13
N HIS A 142 3.11 14.07 1.59
CA HIS A 142 2.23 14.82 0.70
C HIS A 142 0.80 14.82 1.23
N ILE A 143 0.05 15.90 1.01
CA ILE A 143 -1.39 15.95 1.30
C ILE A 143 -2.10 15.74 -0.04
N ILE A 144 -2.93 14.71 -0.13
CA ILE A 144 -3.69 14.37 -1.34
C ILE A 144 -5.19 14.60 -1.10
N SER A 145 -5.98 14.67 -2.18
CA SER A 145 -7.43 14.78 -2.04
C SER A 145 -8.01 13.46 -1.53
N LYS A 146 -9.16 13.51 -0.85
CA LYS A 146 -9.90 12.30 -0.45
C LYS A 146 -10.21 11.40 -1.63
N ARG A 147 -10.55 12.01 -2.78
CA ARG A 147 -10.79 11.28 -4.04
C ARG A 147 -9.57 10.50 -4.51
N ASP A 148 -8.39 11.11 -4.47
CA ASP A 148 -7.15 10.41 -4.84
C ASP A 148 -6.84 9.28 -3.88
N PHE A 149 -7.06 9.49 -2.58
CA PHE A 149 -6.89 8.44 -1.58
C PHE A 149 -7.84 7.26 -1.84
N GLU A 150 -9.13 7.52 -2.00
CA GLU A 150 -10.15 6.49 -2.28
C GLU A 150 -9.84 5.72 -3.56
N LEU A 151 -9.36 6.40 -4.61
CA LEU A 151 -8.90 5.74 -5.83
C LEU A 151 -7.80 4.71 -5.52
N LEU A 152 -6.75 5.13 -4.81
CA LEU A 152 -5.61 4.28 -4.50
C LEU A 152 -5.97 3.13 -3.54
N GLU A 153 -6.79 3.40 -2.53
CA GLU A 153 -7.28 2.40 -1.61
C GLU A 153 -8.12 1.33 -2.33
N ASN A 154 -8.99 1.72 -3.26
CA ASN A 154 -9.77 0.75 -4.04
C ASN A 154 -8.91 -0.10 -4.98
N GLU A 155 -7.83 0.44 -5.53
CA GLU A 155 -6.84 -0.36 -6.28
C GLU A 155 -6.12 -1.34 -5.35
N LEU A 156 -5.67 -0.89 -4.18
CA LEU A 156 -5.01 -1.76 -3.20
C LEU A 156 -5.90 -2.92 -2.73
N ASN A 157 -7.18 -2.67 -2.47
CA ASN A 157 -8.11 -3.73 -2.08
C ASN A 157 -8.28 -4.79 -3.18
N ARG A 158 -8.34 -4.39 -4.46
CA ARG A 158 -8.42 -5.36 -5.56
C ARG A 158 -7.20 -6.28 -5.61
N TYR A 159 -6.01 -5.71 -5.45
CA TYR A 159 -4.77 -6.50 -5.42
C TYR A 159 -4.71 -7.43 -4.20
N ALA A 160 -5.21 -6.99 -3.05
CA ALA A 160 -5.29 -7.84 -1.86
C ALA A 160 -6.30 -8.98 -2.04
N ASP A 161 -7.47 -8.69 -2.61
CA ASP A 161 -8.50 -9.70 -2.90
C ASP A 161 -8.00 -10.73 -3.93
N ASP A 162 -7.37 -10.27 -5.02
CA ASP A 162 -6.88 -11.15 -6.10
C ASP A 162 -5.84 -12.15 -5.59
N ALA A 163 -4.98 -11.75 -4.65
CA ALA A 163 -3.99 -12.63 -4.04
C ALA A 163 -4.61 -13.72 -3.16
N GLU A 164 -5.67 -13.41 -2.40
CA GLU A 164 -6.41 -14.41 -1.62
C GLU A 164 -7.04 -15.50 -2.53
N TYR A 165 -7.46 -15.14 -3.75
CA TYR A 165 -7.99 -16.11 -4.72
C TYR A 165 -6.92 -17.02 -5.33
N GLU A 166 -5.69 -16.54 -5.52
CA GLU A 166 -4.61 -17.37 -6.07
C GLU A 166 -4.14 -18.44 -5.07
N ASP A 167 -4.12 -18.11 -3.77
CA ASP A 167 -3.81 -19.07 -2.69
C ASP A 167 -4.88 -20.17 -2.53
N GLU A 168 -6.14 -19.92 -2.92
CA GLU A 168 -7.22 -20.93 -2.88
C GLU A 168 -7.17 -21.93 -4.05
N ILE A 169 -6.49 -21.61 -5.16
CA ILE A 169 -6.36 -22.47 -6.33
C ILE A 169 -4.99 -23.18 -6.30
N ASP A 170 -4.68 -23.85 -5.19
CA ASP A 170 -3.61 -24.84 -5.16
C ASP A 170 -4.07 -26.07 -5.94
N TYR A 171 -3.64 -26.17 -7.21
CA TYR A 171 -3.80 -27.38 -8.02
C TYR A 171 -3.01 -28.49 -7.34
N GLY A 172 -3.69 -29.27 -6.50
CA GLY A 172 -3.22 -30.57 -6.06
C GLY A 172 -2.66 -31.31 -7.27
N ASP A 173 -1.37 -31.63 -7.19
CA ASP A 173 -0.61 -32.45 -8.12
C ASP A 173 -1.26 -33.84 -8.20
N ASP A 174 -2.35 -33.94 -8.97
CA ASP A 174 -2.94 -35.20 -9.38
C ASP A 174 -2.00 -35.81 -10.43
N GLY A 175 -0.99 -36.52 -9.91
CA GLY A 175 -0.10 -37.35 -10.69
C GLY A 175 -0.89 -38.25 -11.63
N VAL A 176 -0.83 -37.94 -12.92
CA VAL A 176 -1.32 -38.81 -13.98
C VAL A 176 -0.29 -39.93 -14.14
N ASP A 177 -0.54 -41.04 -13.44
CA ASP A 177 0.07 -42.33 -13.77
C ASP A 177 -0.34 -42.70 -15.20
N GLY A 178 0.65 -42.72 -16.09
CA GLY A 178 0.47 -43.23 -17.45
C GLY A 178 0.33 -44.74 -17.42
N GLU A 179 -0.89 -45.24 -17.59
CA GLU A 179 -1.12 -46.62 -18.01
C GLU A 179 -0.81 -46.73 -19.51
N GLU A 180 0.32 -47.37 -19.84
CA GLU A 180 0.63 -47.85 -21.18
C GLU A 180 -0.27 -49.06 -21.49
N ASP A 181 -1.29 -48.86 -22.33
CA ASP A 181 -2.06 -49.95 -22.89
C ASP A 181 -1.22 -50.69 -23.95
N GLU A 182 -0.82 -51.92 -23.62
CA GLU A 182 -0.22 -52.89 -24.54
C GLU A 182 -1.21 -53.27 -25.67
N GLU A 183 -0.83 -52.96 -26.91
CA GLU A 183 -1.59 -53.25 -28.12
C GLU A 183 -1.63 -54.77 -28.41
N ALA A 184 -2.83 -55.36 -28.30
CA ALA A 184 -3.09 -56.76 -28.64
C ALA A 184 -3.07 -56.99 -30.16
N VAL A 185 -2.16 -57.87 -30.60
CA VAL A 185 -2.08 -58.39 -31.97
C VAL A 185 -3.00 -59.61 -32.12
N GLU A 186 -4.05 -59.54 -32.95
CA GLU A 186 -4.62 -60.73 -33.62
C GLU A 186 -5.05 -60.48 -35.08
N VAL A 187 -4.21 -61.02 -35.97
CA VAL A 187 -4.42 -61.81 -37.20
C VAL A 187 -5.72 -61.66 -38.03
N GLY A 188 -5.53 -61.34 -39.32
CA GLY A 188 -6.47 -61.69 -40.39
C GLY A 188 -5.76 -61.87 -41.74
N VAL A 189 -5.55 -63.12 -42.18
CA VAL A 189 -5.13 -63.46 -43.55
C VAL A 189 -6.14 -64.45 -44.15
N THR A 190 -6.83 -64.00 -45.19
CA THR A 190 -7.55 -64.72 -46.24
C THR A 190 -7.33 -63.87 -47.50
N ASP A 191 -6.91 -64.31 -48.68
CA ASP A 191 -7.00 -65.59 -49.40
C ASP A 191 -5.65 -66.01 -50.02
#